data_AF-S5MV94-F1
#
_entry.id   AF-S5MV94-F1
#
_cell.length_a   1.000
_cell.length_b   1.000
_cell.length_c   1.000
_cell.angle_alpha   90.00
_cell.angle_beta   90.00
_cell.angle_gamma   90.00
#
_symmetry.space_group_name_H-M   'P 1'
#
loop_
_entity.id
_entity.type
_entity.pdbx_description
1 polymer ?
#
loop_
_entity_poly.entity_id
_entity_poly.type
_entity_poly.pdbx_seq_one_letter_code
_entity_poly.pdbx_strand_id
1 'polypeptide(L)' 'MSAAVIALTRWEPRIALNTIDIRWLKDGRAEAELSGTITETMQPAQRTIPLRERQ' A
#
# COMPACT_ATOMS: atom_id res chain seq x y z
N MET A 1 -1.67 -3.59 14.48
CA MET A 1 -1.31 -2.57 13.46
C MET A 1 -0.01 -2.99 12.79
N SER A 2 0.04 -3.06 11.46
CA SER A 2 1.22 -3.48 10.68
C SER A 2 2.25 -2.34 10.54
N ALA A 3 3.55 -2.66 10.49
CA ALA A 3 4.63 -1.68 10.34
C ALA A 3 4.50 -0.82 9.07
N ALA A 4 3.97 -1.39 7.98
CA ALA A 4 3.75 -0.67 6.73
C ALA A 4 2.64 0.39 6.85
N VAL A 5 1.59 0.11 7.65
CA VAL A 5 0.54 1.07 7.96
C VAL A 5 1.13 2.24 8.76
N ILE A 6 1.94 1.95 9.78
CA ILE A 6 2.59 2.97 10.61
C ILE A 6 3.53 3.86 9.77
N ALA A 7 4.33 3.25 8.89
CA ALA A 7 5.23 3.98 8.01
C ALA A 7 4.46 4.91 7.05
N LEU A 8 3.36 4.43 6.44
CA LEU A 8 2.55 5.23 5.54
C LEU A 8 1.81 6.35 6.27
N THR A 9 1.22 6.10 7.45
CA THR A 9 0.62 7.17 8.25
C THR A 9 1.63 8.25 8.64
N ARG A 10 2.90 7.89 8.83
CA ARG A 10 3.98 8.85 9.13
C ARG A 10 4.38 9.69 7.91
N TRP A 11 4.53 9.08 6.74
CA TRP A 11 5.12 9.73 5.56
C TRP A 11 4.11 10.22 4.52
N GLU A 12 2.88 9.72 4.56
CA GLU A 12 1.80 10.10 3.64
C GLU A 12 0.45 10.19 4.38
N PRO A 13 0.26 11.21 5.26
CA PRO A 13 -0.93 11.33 6.10
C PRO A 13 -2.19 11.71 5.32
N ARG A 14 -2.08 12.09 4.04
CA ARG A 14 -3.25 12.40 3.18
C ARG A 14 -4.06 11.16 2.81
N ILE A 15 -3.50 9.97 3.04
CA ILE A 15 -4.15 8.70 2.75
C ILE A 15 -4.35 7.94 4.07
N ALA A 16 -5.61 7.73 4.43
CA ALA A 16 -5.98 6.78 5.48
C ALA A 16 -5.93 5.37 4.88
N LEU A 17 -4.87 4.63 5.19
CA LEU A 17 -4.67 3.29 4.65
C LEU A 17 -5.51 2.26 5.40
N ASN A 18 -6.27 1.46 4.67
CA ASN A 18 -7.21 0.49 5.23
C ASN A 18 -6.68 -0.94 5.08
N THR A 19 -6.05 -1.27 3.96
CA THR A 19 -5.60 -2.63 3.67
C THR A 19 -4.29 -2.62 2.87
N ILE A 20 -3.47 -3.63 3.16
CA ILE A 20 -2.26 -3.95 2.41
C ILE A 20 -2.33 -5.43 2.09
N ASP A 21 -2.47 -5.77 0.82
CA ASP A 21 -2.47 -7.15 0.34
C ASP A 21 -1.20 -7.43 -0.44
N ILE A 22 -0.51 -8.51 -0.09
CA ILE A 22 0.67 -8.97 -0.83
C ILE A 22 0.27 -10.16 -1.68
N ARG A 23 0.48 -10.07 -2.99
CA ARG A 23 0.21 -11.14 -3.95
C ARG A 23 1.51 -11.62 -4.57
N TRP A 24 1.72 -12.94 -4.53
CA TRP A 24 2.81 -13.60 -5.23
C TRP A 24 2.40 -13.92 -6.67
N LEU A 25 3.21 -13.46 -7.61
CA LEU A 25 3.05 -13.74 -9.04
C LEU A 25 3.74 -15.06 -9.41
N LYS A 26 3.34 -15.63 -10.55
CA LYS A 26 3.82 -16.94 -11.03
C LYS A 26 5.32 -16.97 -11.37
N ASP A 27 5.93 -15.82 -11.54
CA ASP A 27 7.35 -15.65 -11.87
C ASP A 27 8.22 -15.34 -10.64
N GLY A 28 7.69 -15.54 -9.43
CA GLY A 28 8.40 -15.27 -8.19
C GLY A 28 8.46 -13.81 -7.81
N ARG A 29 7.85 -12.90 -8.60
CA ARG A 29 7.67 -11.51 -8.21
C ARG A 29 6.56 -11.39 -7.16
N ALA A 30 6.63 -10.38 -6.32
CA ALA A 30 5.54 -10.00 -5.44
C ALA A 30 5.01 -8.62 -5.82
N GLU A 31 3.72 -8.42 -5.60
CA GLU A 31 3.05 -7.13 -5.72
C GLU A 31 2.37 -6.81 -4.40
N ALA A 32 2.47 -5.56 -3.96
CA ALA A 32 1.72 -5.03 -2.83
C ALA A 32 0.59 -4.15 -3.36
N GLU A 33 -0.64 -4.52 -3.05
CA GLU A 33 -1.81 -3.69 -3.27
C GLU A 33 -2.11 -2.91 -1.99
N LEU A 34 -2.07 -1.59 -2.11
CA LEU A 34 -2.38 -0.63 -1.06
C LEU A 34 -3.77 -0.06 -1.36
N SER A 35 -4.68 -0.16 -0.40
CA SER A 35 -6.00 0.46 -0.51
C SER A 35 -6.30 1.31 0.72
N GLY A 36 -6.97 2.44 0.49
CA GLY A 36 -7.29 3.41 1.52
C GLY A 36 -8.23 4.48 1.00
N THR A 37 -8.33 5.56 1.76
CA THR A 37 -9.19 6.71 1.46
C THR A 37 -8.37 7.99 1.52
N ILE A 38 -8.53 8.85 0.51
CA ILE A 38 -7.98 10.21 0.53
C ILE A 38 -8.76 11.00 1.56
N THR A 39 -8.09 11.52 2.57
CA THR A 39 -8.77 12.12 3.74
C THR A 39 -9.47 13.44 3.41
N GLU A 40 -8.97 14.19 2.43
CA GLU A 40 -9.55 15.47 2.00
C GLU A 40 -10.86 15.27 1.22
N THR A 41 -10.89 14.31 0.29
CA THR A 41 -12.02 14.13 -0.63
C THR A 41 -12.93 12.96 -0.26
N MET A 42 -12.53 12.17 0.74
CA MET A 42 -13.17 10.92 1.13
C MET A 42 -13.29 9.90 -0.01
N GLN A 43 -12.47 10.04 -1.06
CA GLN A 43 -12.47 9.15 -2.21
C GLN A 43 -11.59 7.93 -1.97
N PRO A 44 -11.98 6.75 -2.46
CA PRO A 44 -11.13 5.57 -2.39
C PRO A 44 -9.86 5.77 -3.23
N ALA A 45 -8.72 5.40 -2.67
CA ALA A 45 -7.44 5.34 -3.35
C ALA A 45 -6.91 3.91 -3.33
N GLN A 46 -6.44 3.46 -4.49
CA GLN A 46 -5.87 2.13 -4.65
C GLN A 46 -4.62 2.20 -5.53
N ARG A 47 -3.56 1.55 -5.08
CA ARG A 47 -2.28 1.48 -5.81
C ARG A 47 -1.64 0.12 -5.65
N THR A 48 -1.27 -0.48 -6.77
CA THR A 48 -0.47 -1.70 -6.80
C THR A 48 0.98 -1.33 -7.10
N ILE A 49 1.89 -1.79 -6.26
CA ILE A 49 3.32 -1.53 -6.38
C ILE A 49 4.04 -2.89 -6.51
N PRO A 50 4.86 -3.10 -7.56
CA PRO A 50 5.69 -4.28 -7.65
C PRO A 50 6.78 -4.23 -6.57
N LEU A 51 6.84 -5.27 -5.73
CA LEU A 51 7.90 -5.47 -4.75
C LEU A 51 9.10 -6.06 -5.49
N ARG A 52 10.04 -5.20 -5.87
CA ARG A 52 11.32 -5.60 -6.45
C ARG A 52 12.36 -5.64 -5.33
N GLU A 53 13.20 -6.67 -5.36
CA GLU A 53 14.44 -6.65 -4.58
C GLU A 53 15.32 -5.54 -5.15
N ARG A 54 15.77 -4.60 -4.30
CA ARG A 54 16.81 -3.64 -4.70
C ARG A 54 18.08 -4.45 -4.94
N GLN A 55 18.50 -4.54 -6.21
CA GLN A 55 19.88 -4.88 -6.55
C GLN A 55 20.79 -3.72 -6.19
#